data_AF-A0AAV6BLZ5-F1
#
_entry.id   AF-A0AAV6BLZ5-F1
#
_cell.length_a   1.000
_cell.length_b   1.000
_cell.length_c   1.000
_cell.angle_alpha   90.00
_cell.angle_beta   90.00
_cell.angle_gamma   90.00
#
_symmetry.space_group_name_H-M   'P 1'
#
loop_
_entity.id
_entity.type
_entity.pdbx_description
1 polymer ?
#
loop_
_entity_poly.entity_id
_entity_poly.type
_entity_poly.pdbx_seq_one_letter_code
_entity_poly.pdbx_strand_id
1 'polypeptide(L)'
;MLFVYSNSPLWQSYIEERILPRLPHGSVVLNWSERRRWRWWSLSATVFQFFGGSREFNPLAVVVRPLRWVRVFRFWRAFRDAKHGDRTALHLVETQFFEYLEIPDHDAAV
;
A
#
# COMPACT_ATOMS: atom_id res chain seq x y z
N MET A 1 -4.13 -10.12 -0.28
CA MET A 1 -3.72 -8.97 0.57
C MET A 1 -4.53 -7.74 0.18
N LEU A 2 -4.50 -6.65 0.96
CA LEU A 2 -5.23 -5.41 0.67
C LEU A 2 -4.24 -4.25 0.48
N PHE A 3 -4.34 -3.53 -0.62
CA PHE A 3 -3.63 -2.28 -0.84
C PHE A 3 -4.64 -1.13 -1.00
N VAL A 4 -4.44 -0.03 -0.29
CA VAL A 4 -5.33 1.13 -0.31
C VAL A 4 -4.53 2.37 -0.65
N TYR A 5 -5.02 3.13 -1.63
CA TYR A 5 -4.44 4.40 -2.07
C TYR A 5 -5.52 5.41 -2.41
N SER A 6 -5.14 6.58 -2.95
CA SER A 6 -6.08 7.63 -3.36
C SER A 6 -5.57 8.34 -4.60
N ASN A 7 -6.46 9.09 -5.27
CA ASN A 7 -6.15 9.94 -6.43
C ASN A 7 -5.37 11.20 -6.03
N SER A 8 -4.22 11.03 -5.38
CA SER A 8 -3.33 12.12 -5.02
C SER A 8 -2.24 12.26 -6.08
N PRO A 9 -1.99 13.46 -6.61
CA PRO A 9 -0.92 13.68 -7.59
C PRO A 9 0.47 13.39 -7.02
N LEU A 10 0.61 13.29 -5.68
CA LEU A 10 1.89 13.00 -5.03
C LEU A 10 2.34 11.54 -5.17
N TRP A 11 1.40 10.60 -5.29
CA TRP A 11 1.71 9.18 -5.24
C TRP A 11 0.93 8.32 -6.22
N GLN A 12 -0.16 8.82 -6.82
CA GLN A 12 -1.04 8.03 -7.68
C GLN A 12 -0.26 7.38 -8.82
N SER A 13 0.43 8.17 -9.65
CA SER A 13 1.19 7.65 -10.80
C SER A 13 2.27 6.66 -10.36
N TYR A 14 3.00 6.99 -9.29
CA TYR A 14 4.03 6.10 -8.76
C TYR A 14 3.45 4.75 -8.30
N ILE A 15 2.32 4.77 -7.58
CA ILE A 15 1.67 3.54 -7.12
C ILE A 15 1.17 2.72 -8.31
N GLU A 16 0.48 3.35 -9.26
CA GLU A 16 -0.11 2.68 -10.43
C GLU A 16 0.95 2.10 -11.37
N GLU A 17 2.08 2.78 -11.53
CA GLU A 17 3.16 2.36 -12.44
C GLU A 17 4.15 1.39 -11.79
N ARG A 18 4.42 1.54 -10.48
CA ARG A 18 5.49 0.77 -9.82
C ARG A 18 5.00 -0.24 -8.80
N ILE A 19 3.97 0.07 -8.02
CA ILE A 19 3.54 -0.80 -6.92
C ILE A 19 2.47 -1.78 -7.38
N LEU A 20 1.38 -1.30 -7.97
CA LEU A 20 0.23 -2.14 -8.35
C LEU A 20 0.59 -3.30 -9.29
N PRO A 21 1.43 -3.12 -10.33
CA PRO A 21 1.77 -4.20 -11.25
C PRO A 21 2.58 -5.33 -10.59
N ARG A 22 3.27 -5.03 -9.49
CA ARG A 22 4.08 -6.00 -8.73
C ARG A 22 3.29 -6.73 -7.66
N LEU A 23 2.04 -6.35 -7.41
CA LEU A 23 1.23 -6.99 -6.37
C LEU A 23 0.90 -8.44 -6.75
N PRO A 24 0.85 -9.37 -5.79
CA PRO A 24 0.49 -10.76 -6.06
C PRO A 24 -0.90 -10.88 -6.69
N HIS A 25 -1.11 -11.91 -7.50
CA HIS A 25 -2.43 -12.28 -7.97
C HIS A 25 -3.40 -12.50 -6.79
N GLY A 26 -4.63 -11.99 -6.92
CA GLY A 26 -5.63 -12.00 -5.84
C GLY A 26 -5.45 -10.91 -4.78
N SER A 27 -4.55 -9.94 -5.01
CA SER A 27 -4.50 -8.72 -4.22
C SER A 27 -5.75 -7.86 -4.47
N VAL A 28 -6.37 -7.40 -3.39
CA VAL A 28 -7.48 -6.46 -3.45
C VAL A 28 -6.90 -5.05 -3.39
N VAL A 29 -7.22 -4.23 -4.38
CA VAL A 29 -6.84 -2.82 -4.41
C VAL A 29 -8.08 -1.97 -4.18
N LEU A 30 -8.00 -1.04 -3.25
CA LEU A 30 -9.07 -0.09 -2.96
C LEU A 30 -8.59 1.35 -3.16
N ASN A 31 -9.42 2.16 -3.83
CA ASN A 31 -9.16 3.58 -4.00
C ASN A 31 -10.05 4.41 -3.07
N TRP A 32 -9.44 5.09 -2.10
CA TRP A 32 -10.12 5.88 -1.08
C TRP A 32 -10.88 7.08 -1.64
N SER A 33 -10.42 7.64 -2.77
CA SER A 33 -11.17 8.69 -3.48
C SER A 33 -12.52 8.17 -3.96
N GLU A 34 -12.64 6.86 -4.19
CA GLU A 34 -13.86 6.18 -4.61
C GLU A 34 -14.65 5.54 -3.46
N ARG A 35 -14.30 5.82 -2.20
CA ARG A 35 -14.90 5.16 -1.01
C ARG A 35 -16.43 5.21 -0.95
N ARG A 36 -17.06 6.21 -1.57
CA ARG A 36 -18.53 6.31 -1.67
C ARG A 36 -19.16 5.15 -2.44
N ARG A 37 -18.40 4.50 -3.31
CA ARG A 37 -18.81 3.33 -4.10
C ARG A 37 -18.52 2.01 -3.37
N TRP A 38 -17.77 2.04 -2.27
CA TRP A 38 -17.43 0.82 -1.55
C TRP A 38 -18.67 0.27 -0.87
N ARG A 39 -18.88 -1.04 -1.01
CA ARG A 39 -19.84 -1.75 -0.16
C ARG A 39 -19.24 -1.78 1.24
N TRP A 40 -19.81 -1.03 2.16
CA TRP A 40 -19.32 -0.90 3.54
C TRP A 40 -19.25 -2.23 4.31
N TRP A 41 -20.08 -3.20 3.93
CA TRP A 41 -20.06 -4.58 4.42
C TRP A 41 -19.01 -5.49 3.77
N SER A 42 -18.25 -4.99 2.80
CA SER A 42 -17.21 -5.81 2.17
C SER A 42 -16.06 -6.05 3.15
N LEU A 43 -15.55 -7.29 3.16
CA LEU A 43 -14.42 -7.67 4.00
C LEU A 43 -13.24 -6.70 3.83
N SER A 44 -12.97 -6.27 2.60
CA SER A 44 -11.90 -5.33 2.27
C SER A 44 -12.09 -3.95 2.90
N ALA A 45 -13.32 -3.42 2.90
CA ALA A 45 -13.63 -2.16 3.56
C ALA A 45 -13.52 -2.27 5.09
N THR A 46 -13.99 -3.39 5.68
CA THR A 46 -13.88 -3.66 7.11
C THR A 46 -12.42 -3.80 7.56
N VAL A 47 -11.60 -4.54 6.80
CA VAL A 47 -10.15 -4.67 7.05
C VAL A 47 -9.48 -3.30 6.99
N PHE A 48 -9.79 -2.49 5.97
CA PHE A 48 -9.27 -1.12 5.90
C PHE A 48 -9.69 -0.28 7.11
N GLN A 49 -10.96 -0.34 7.53
CA GLN A 49 -11.45 0.46 8.65
C GLN A 49 -10.80 0.04 9.98
N PHE A 50 -10.54 -1.25 10.16
CA PHE A 50 -9.90 -1.78 11.37
C PHE A 50 -8.40 -1.44 11.44
N PHE A 51 -7.67 -1.58 10.33
CA PHE A 51 -6.21 -1.40 10.30
C PHE A 51 -5.74 -0.01 9.85
N GLY A 52 -6.56 0.73 9.10
CA GLY A 52 -6.24 2.04 8.55
C GLY A 52 -6.10 3.13 9.60
N GLY A 53 -6.90 3.07 10.68
CA GLY A 53 -6.90 4.05 11.76
C GLY A 53 -7.33 5.46 11.29
N SER A 54 -7.11 6.47 12.14
CA SER A 54 -7.55 7.86 11.91
C SER A 54 -6.48 8.79 11.33
N ARG A 55 -5.19 8.38 11.34
CA ARG A 55 -4.05 9.18 10.85
C ARG A 55 -3.19 8.36 9.89
N GLU A 56 -2.60 9.02 8.89
CA GLU A 56 -1.66 8.41 7.93
C GLU A 56 -2.24 7.15 7.26
N PHE A 57 -3.53 7.21 6.96
CA PHE A 57 -4.34 6.05 6.59
C PHE A 57 -4.20 5.66 5.11
N ASN A 58 -3.54 6.49 4.29
CA ASN A 58 -3.27 6.22 2.88
C ASN A 58 -1.99 6.92 2.40
N PRO A 59 -1.15 6.29 1.55
CA PRO A 59 -1.30 4.92 1.07
C PRO A 59 -0.93 3.87 2.13
N LEU A 60 -1.62 2.73 2.10
CA LEU A 60 -1.59 1.67 3.12
C LEU A 60 -1.62 0.29 2.47
N ALA A 61 -0.74 -0.62 2.89
CA ALA A 61 -0.87 -2.04 2.59
C ALA A 61 -1.15 -2.85 3.86
N VAL A 62 -2.15 -3.73 3.81
CA VAL A 62 -2.48 -4.68 4.86
C VAL A 62 -2.27 -6.09 4.31
N VAL A 63 -1.28 -6.79 4.86
CA VAL A 63 -0.93 -8.15 4.45
C VAL A 63 -1.41 -9.11 5.53
N VAL A 64 -2.40 -9.93 5.17
CA VAL A 64 -2.92 -11.03 5.99
C VAL A 64 -2.35 -12.32 5.43
N ARG A 65 -1.59 -13.08 6.23
CA ARG A 65 -1.10 -14.41 5.87
C ARG A 65 -1.74 -15.46 6.79
N PRO A 66 -2.15 -16.62 6.28
CA PRO A 66 -2.59 -17.73 7.13
C PRO A 66 -1.48 -18.06 8.14
N LEU A 67 -1.85 -18.24 9.41
CA LEU A 67 -0.95 -18.58 10.52
C LEU A 67 0.11 -17.51 10.89
N ARG A 68 0.06 -16.30 10.33
CA ARG A 68 0.92 -15.18 10.75
C ARG A 68 0.08 -13.95 11.10
N TRP A 69 0.64 -13.10 11.96
CA TRP A 69 0.02 -11.84 12.34
C TRP A 69 -0.15 -10.92 11.13
N VAL A 70 -1.23 -10.13 11.15
CA VAL A 70 -1.48 -9.09 10.14
C VAL A 70 -0.37 -8.07 10.21
N ARG A 71 0.23 -7.75 9.06
CA ARG A 71 1.25 -6.70 8.95
C ARG A 71 0.72 -5.52 8.15
N VAL A 72 0.96 -4.32 8.65
CA VAL A 72 0.49 -3.07 8.07
C VAL A 72 1.70 -2.23 7.65
N PHE A 73 1.73 -1.82 6.40
CA PHE A 73 2.75 -0.93 5.84
C PHE A 73 2.12 0.41 5.50
N ARG A 74 2.66 1.50 6.03
CA ARG A 74 2.15 2.86 5.84
C ARG A 74 3.13 3.65 5.00
N PHE A 75 2.67 4.09 3.83
CA PHE A 75 3.51 4.79 2.86
C PHE A 75 3.38 6.31 2.95
N TRP A 76 2.41 6.84 3.70
CA TRP A 76 2.13 8.28 3.73
C TRP A 76 3.34 9.13 4.12
N ARG A 77 4.06 8.78 5.20
CA ARG A 77 5.26 9.52 5.62
C ARG A 77 6.36 9.43 4.56
N ALA A 78 6.59 8.23 4.05
CA ALA A 78 7.55 7.96 2.98
C ALA A 78 7.29 8.84 1.73
N PHE A 79 6.04 8.92 1.26
CA PHE A 79 5.69 9.78 0.12
C PHE A 79 5.78 11.27 0.44
N ARG A 80 5.47 11.68 1.67
CA ARG A 80 5.65 13.06 2.10
C ARG A 80 7.13 13.44 2.08
N ASP A 81 8.00 12.60 2.60
CA ASP A 81 9.44 12.87 2.69
C ASP A 81 10.08 12.81 1.28
N ALA A 82 9.62 11.90 0.42
CA ALA A 82 10.01 11.84 -0.99
C ALA A 82 9.66 13.11 -1.78
N LYS A 83 8.59 13.82 -1.41
CA LYS A 83 8.26 15.14 -1.99
C LYS A 83 9.35 16.18 -1.70
N HIS A 84 10.04 16.06 -0.58
CA HIS A 84 11.13 16.95 -0.18
C HIS A 84 12.50 16.51 -0.73
N GLY A 85 12.54 15.48 -1.59
CA GLY A 85 13.74 15.00 -2.26
C GLY A 85 14.37 13.75 -1.62
N ASP A 86 13.92 13.35 -0.43
CA ASP A 86 14.44 12.15 0.25
C ASP A 86 13.57 10.92 -0.04
N ARG A 87 14.00 10.11 -1.01
CA ARG A 87 13.32 8.86 -1.40
C ARG A 87 13.74 7.65 -0.55
N THR A 88 14.67 7.82 0.39
CA THR A 88 15.22 6.71 1.19
C THR A 88 14.13 6.03 2.00
N ALA A 89 13.26 6.81 2.65
CA ALA A 89 12.14 6.28 3.43
C ALA A 89 11.12 5.54 2.56
N LEU A 90 10.89 6.02 1.33
CA LEU A 90 9.98 5.36 0.39
C LEU A 90 10.53 4.02 -0.08
N HIS A 91 11.80 4.00 -0.49
CA HIS A 91 12.45 2.76 -0.91
C HIS A 91 12.51 1.75 0.23
N LEU A 92 12.86 2.17 1.45
CA LEU A 92 12.88 1.26 2.60
C LEU A 92 11.53 0.61 2.90
N VAL A 93 10.44 1.37 2.90
CA VAL A 93 9.10 0.82 3.15
C VAL A 93 8.66 -0.08 2.00
N GLU A 94 8.99 0.28 0.76
CA GLU A 94 8.72 -0.53 -0.44
C GLU A 94 9.47 -1.86 -0.40
N THR A 95 10.78 -1.84 -0.13
CA THR A 95 11.60 -3.06 0.03
C THR A 95 11.07 -3.94 1.14
N GLN A 96 10.80 -3.40 2.33
CA GLN A 96 10.23 -4.17 3.44
C GLN A 96 8.87 -4.77 3.08
N PHE A 97 8.07 -4.05 2.30
CA PHE A 97 6.76 -4.51 1.85
C PHE A 97 6.90 -5.68 0.87
N PHE A 98 7.74 -5.54 -0.16
CA PHE A 98 7.93 -6.58 -1.17
C PHE A 98 8.68 -7.81 -0.65
N GLU A 99 9.70 -7.61 0.19
CA GLU A 99 10.37 -8.71 0.91
C GLU A 99 9.37 -9.49 1.76
N TYR A 100 8.47 -8.81 2.47
CA TYR A 100 7.45 -9.48 3.28
C TYR A 100 6.42 -10.24 2.43
N LEU A 101 6.20 -9.80 1.20
CA LEU A 101 5.39 -10.50 0.21
C LEU A 101 6.16 -11.63 -0.50
N GLU A 102 7.44 -11.82 -0.18
CA GLU A 102 8.31 -12.82 -0.83
C GLU A 102 8.40 -12.59 -2.36
N ILE A 103 8.28 -11.33 -2.79
CA ILE A 103 8.40 -10.92 -4.19
C ILE A 103 9.83 -10.42 -4.41
N PRO A 104 10.64 -11.05 -5.28
CA PRO A 104 11.98 -10.58 -5.60
C PRO A 104 11.96 -9.15 -6.14
N ASP A 105 12.90 -8.32 -5.69
CA ASP A 105 13.11 -6.98 -6.22
C ASP A 105 13.83 -7.08 -7.57
N HIS A 106 13.07 -7.10 -8.67
CA HIS A 106 13.65 -7.23 -10.02
C HIS A 106 14.36 -5.96 -10.52
N ASP A 107 14.28 -4.83 -9.79
CA ASP A 107 14.91 -3.55 -10.15
C ASP A 107 16.22 -3.26 -9.40
N ALA A 108 16.76 -4.19 -8.60
CA ALA A 108 18.09 -4.04 -7.97
C ALA A 108 19.26 -4.39 -8.92
N ALA A 109 18.98 -4.63 -10.20
CA ALA A 109 19.96 -5.10 -11.19
C ALA A 109 19.79 -4.39 -12.55
N VAL A 110 19.97 -3.06 -12.59
CA VAL A 110 20.51 -2.35 -13.78
C VAL A 110 21.34 -1.16 -13.31
#